data_AF-A0A7C7K3Q0-F1
#
_entry.id   AF-A0A7C7K3Q0-F1
#
_cell.length_a   1.000
_cell.length_b   1.000
_cell.length_c   1.000
_cell.angle_alpha   90.00
_cell.angle_beta   90.00
_cell.angle_gamma   90.00
#
_symmetry.space_group_name_H-M   'P 1'
#
loop_
_entity.id
_entity.type
_entity.pdbx_description
1 polymer ?
#
loop_
_entity_poly.entity_id
_entity_poly.type
_entity_poly.pdbx_seq_one_letter_code
_entity_poly.pdbx_strand_id
1 'polypeptide(L)' 'MSTSKVLEEANSIAEKIAIFNQEDENPYHQIKQKISEKNIKHIVTVARGTSDCAALYASYLFAKTLGLTTYSLPPSIITL' A
#
# COMPACT_ATOMS: atom_id res chain seq x y z
N MET A 1 1.16 34.20 12.53
CA MET A 1 0.47 33.29 11.59
C MET A 1 0.54 31.89 12.19
N SER A 2 -0.60 31.21 12.32
CA SER A 2 -0.60 29.82 12.79
C SER A 2 0.02 28.94 11.70
N THR A 3 1.11 28.26 12.03
CA THR A 3 1.73 27.24 11.17
C THR A 3 0.80 26.04 11.09
N SER A 4 0.26 25.76 9.91
CA SER A 4 -0.57 24.58 9.67
C SER A 4 0.31 23.33 9.66
N LYS A 5 0.10 22.42 10.61
CA LYS A 5 0.81 21.13 10.66
C LYS A 5 0.60 20.31 9.39
N VAL A 6 -0.60 20.34 8.80
CA VAL A 6 -0.91 19.63 7.56
C VAL A 6 -0.03 20.12 6.40
N LEU A 7 0.20 21.43 6.33
CA LEU A 7 1.05 22.01 5.28
C LEU A 7 2.52 21.64 5.48
N GLU A 8 2.99 21.66 6.73
CA GLU A 8 4.34 21.20 7.09
C GLU A 8 4.56 19.73 6.70
N GLU A 9 3.63 18.86 7.11
CA GLU A 9 3.67 17.42 6.79
C GLU A 9 3.62 17.18 5.27
N ALA A 10 2.74 17.87 4.54
CA ALA A 10 2.61 17.73 3.09
C ALA A 10 3.89 18.16 2.34
N ASN A 11 4.54 19.25 2.77
CA ASN A 11 5.78 19.71 2.16
C ASN A 11 6.96 18.77 2.45
N SER A 12 6.89 17.98 3.53
CA SER A 12 7.93 17.00 3.87
C SER A 12 7.89 15.69 3.06
N ILE A 13 6.81 15.44 2.29
CA ILE A 13 6.58 14.15 1.62
C ILE A 13 7.75 13.75 0.70
N ALA A 14 8.25 14.67 -0.11
CA ALA A 14 9.32 14.38 -1.07
C ALA A 14 10.61 13.94 -0.37
N GLU A 15 10.98 14.61 0.73
CA GLU A 15 12.13 14.27 1.55
C GLU A 15 11.96 12.88 2.20
N LYS A 16 10.78 12.61 2.78
CA LYS A 16 10.51 11.31 3.42
C LYS A 16 10.56 10.15 2.43
N ILE A 17 10.08 10.34 1.20
CA ILE A 17 10.20 9.33 0.14
C ILE A 17 11.66 9.15 -0.28
N ALA A 18 12.44 10.22 -0.38
CA ALA A 18 13.85 10.15 -0.75
C ALA A 18 14.68 9.37 0.29
N ILE A 19 14.41 9.61 1.59
CA ILE A 19 15.03 8.88 2.70
C ILE A 19 14.63 7.40 2.62
N PHE A 20 13.32 7.11 2.48
CA PHE A 20 12.84 5.74 2.34
C PHE A 20 13.56 5.00 1.21
N ASN A 21 13.66 5.58 0.02
CA ASN A 21 14.33 4.92 -1.11
C ASN A 21 15.83 4.69 -0.92
N GLN A 22 16.51 5.44 -0.04
CA GLN A 22 17.94 5.28 0.24
C GLN A 22 18.20 4.27 1.36
N GLU A 23 17.32 4.22 2.36
CA GLU A 23 17.51 3.44 3.58
C GLU A 23 16.64 2.16 3.64
N ASP A 24 15.85 1.88 2.60
CA ASP A 24 14.96 0.73 2.57
C ASP A 24 15.71 -0.62 2.46
N GLU A 25 15.88 -1.27 3.62
CA GLU A 25 16.45 -2.61 3.74
C GLU A 25 15.38 -3.71 3.87
N ASN A 26 14.12 -3.44 3.50
CA ASN A 26 13.04 -4.42 3.64
C ASN A 26 13.29 -5.68 2.78
N PRO A 27 13.07 -6.90 3.32
CA PRO A 27 13.40 -8.15 2.64
C PRO A 27 12.31 -8.57 1.64
N TYR A 28 11.97 -7.72 0.66
CA TYR A 28 10.89 -7.99 -0.30
C TYR A 28 11.06 -9.30 -1.07
N HIS A 29 12.30 -9.73 -1.29
CA HIS A 29 12.61 -11.01 -1.93
C HIS A 29 12.00 -12.21 -1.19
N GLN A 30 11.98 -12.18 0.15
CA GLN A 30 11.40 -13.26 0.96
C GLN A 30 9.88 -13.32 0.80
N ILE A 31 9.22 -12.15 0.75
CA ILE A 31 7.78 -12.05 0.51
C ILE A 31 7.44 -12.56 -0.90
N LYS A 32 8.21 -12.13 -1.91
CA LYS A 32 8.06 -12.60 -3.30
C LYS A 32 8.15 -14.12 -3.38
N GLN A 33 9.12 -14.73 -2.70
CA GLN A 33 9.28 -16.18 -2.68
C GLN A 33 8.03 -16.86 -2.10
N LYS A 34 7.59 -16.45 -0.91
CA LYS A 34 6.39 -17.01 -0.26
C LYS A 34 5.12 -16.87 -1.11
N ILE A 35 4.96 -15.74 -1.81
CA ILE A 35 3.81 -15.52 -2.71
C ILE A 35 3.88 -16.44 -3.93
N SER A 36 5.07 -16.57 -4.53
CA SER A 36 5.30 -17.39 -5.73
C SER A 36 5.02 -18.88 -5.45
N GLU A 37 5.43 -19.38 -4.28
CA GLU A 37 5.19 -20.77 -3.85
C GLU A 37 3.70 -21.10 -3.67
N LYS A 38 2.86 -20.11 -3.39
CA LYS A 38 1.43 -20.30 -3.07
C LYS A 38 0.48 -20.18 -4.26
N ASN A 39 0.99 -19.87 -5.46
CA ASN A 39 0.20 -19.72 -6.70
C ASN A 39 -1.07 -18.83 -6.52
N ILE A 40 -0.88 -17.65 -5.93
CA ILE A 40 -1.97 -16.71 -5.62
C ILE A 40 -2.71 -16.27 -6.89
N LYS A 41 -4.06 -16.33 -6.86
CA LYS A 41 -4.93 -15.95 -7.98
C LYS A 41 -5.70 -14.65 -7.78
N HIS A 42 -5.87 -14.25 -6.52
CA HIS A 42 -6.64 -13.07 -6.14
C HIS A 42 -5.94 -12.35 -5.01
N ILE A 43 -6.06 -11.02 -5.02
CA ILE A 43 -5.58 -10.17 -3.94
C ILE A 43 -6.80 -9.62 -3.21
N VAL A 44 -6.73 -9.60 -1.89
CA VAL A 44 -7.76 -8.99 -1.05
C VAL A 44 -7.08 -7.92 -0.21
N THR A 45 -7.62 -6.71 -0.23
CA THR A 45 -7.15 -5.58 0.56
C THR A 45 -8.12 -5.28 1.69
N VAL A 46 -7.57 -4.93 2.86
CA VAL A 46 -8.33 -4.65 4.07
C VAL A 46 -7.81 -3.34 4.68
N ALA A 47 -8.56 -2.26 4.52
CA ALA A 47 -8.13 -0.93 4.93
C ALA A 47 -9.32 -0.01 5.26
N ARG A 48 -9.06 1.16 5.86
CA ARG A 48 -10.05 2.24 6.07
C ARG A 48 -9.41 3.61 5.83
N GLY A 49 -10.25 4.60 5.53
CA GLY A 49 -9.82 5.99 5.38
C GLY A 49 -8.80 6.16 4.26
N THR A 50 -7.76 6.96 4.49
CA THR A 50 -6.71 7.23 3.50
C THR A 50 -5.92 5.97 3.10
N SER A 51 -5.83 4.96 3.96
CA SER A 51 -5.24 3.66 3.61
C SER A 51 -6.09 2.89 2.60
N ASP A 52 -7.42 3.05 2.61
CA ASP A 52 -8.30 2.43 1.61
C ASP A 52 -8.15 3.10 0.24
N CYS A 53 -7.87 4.42 0.21
CA CYS A 53 -7.47 5.10 -1.02
C CYS A 53 -6.16 4.54 -1.60
N ALA A 54 -5.18 4.22 -0.74
CA ALA A 54 -3.94 3.57 -1.16
C ALA A 54 -4.18 2.13 -1.65
N ALA A 55 -5.06 1.37 -0.99
CA ALA A 55 -5.46 0.03 -1.42
C ALA A 55 -6.16 0.05 -2.79
N LEU A 56 -7.01 1.05 -3.03
CA LEU A 56 -7.65 1.27 -4.32
C LEU A 56 -6.61 1.56 -5.41
N TYR A 57 -5.64 2.44 -5.17
CA TYR A 57 -4.54 2.65 -6.11
C TYR A 57 -3.76 1.35 -6.39
N ALA A 58 -3.43 0.60 -5.33
CA ALA A 58 -2.74 -0.68 -5.45
C ALA A 58 -3.53 -1.70 -6.29
N SER A 59 -4.86 -1.71 -6.22
CA SER A 59 -5.71 -2.61 -7.02
C SER A 59 -5.46 -2.46 -8.52
N TYR A 60 -5.33 -1.22 -9.01
CA TYR A 60 -5.01 -0.94 -10.41
C TYR A 60 -3.58 -1.32 -10.75
N LEU A 61 -2.64 -1.10 -9.82
CA LEU A 61 -1.26 -1.49 -10.01
C LEU A 61 -1.13 -3.01 -10.14
N PHE A 62 -1.78 -3.78 -9.26
CA PHE A 62 -1.79 -5.24 -9.32
C PHE A 62 -2.46 -5.77 -10.59
N ALA A 63 -3.60 -5.20 -10.98
CA ALA A 63 -4.26 -5.59 -12.22
C ALA A 63 -3.36 -5.33 -13.44
N LYS A 64 -2.71 -4.17 -13.50
CA LYS A 64 -1.84 -3.79 -14.62
C LYS A 64 -0.54 -4.59 -14.67
N THR A 65 0.10 -4.83 -13.53
CA THR A 65 1.46 -5.40 -13.48
C THR A 65 1.47 -6.92 -13.32
N LEU A 66 0.50 -7.48 -12.60
CA LEU A 66 0.44 -8.90 -12.29
C LEU A 66 -0.71 -9.63 -13.01
N GLY A 67 -1.67 -8.90 -13.59
CA GLY A 67 -2.88 -9.48 -14.19
C GLY A 67 -3.83 -10.11 -13.16
N LEU A 68 -3.67 -9.76 -11.87
CA LEU A 68 -4.46 -10.32 -10.78
C LEU A 68 -5.63 -9.39 -10.42
N THR A 69 -6.80 -9.99 -10.20
CA THR A 69 -7.97 -9.26 -9.69
C THR A 69 -7.80 -8.97 -8.20
N THR A 70 -8.21 -7.76 -7.80
CA THR A 70 -8.14 -7.29 -6.42
C THR A 70 -9.53 -6.97 -5.90
N TYR A 71 -9.83 -7.43 -4.70
CA TYR A 71 -11.07 -7.13 -3.98
C TYR A 71 -10.75 -6.22 -2.77
N SER A 72 -11.59 -5.22 -2.52
CA SER A 72 -11.52 -4.45 -1.27
C SER A 72 -12.58 -4.97 -0.32
N LEU A 73 -12.14 -5.32 0.89
CA LEU A 73 -13.02 -5.70 1.99
C LEU A 73 -12.81 -4.71 3.14
N PRO A 74 -13.73 -3.76 3.36
CA PRO A 74 -13.64 -2.88 4.50
C PRO A 74 -13.70 -3.71 5.80
N PRO A 75 -12.92 -3.37 6.85
CA PRO A 75 -12.89 -4.16 8.08
C PRO A 75 -14.26 -4.41 8.71
N SER A 76 -15.24 -3.53 8.46
CA SER A 76 -16.63 -3.70 8.91
C SER A 76 -17.30 -4.97 8.37
N ILE A 77 -16.78 -5.57 7.30
CA ILE A 77 -17.29 -6.81 6.70
C ILE A 77 -16.53 -8.04 7.21
N ILE A 78 -15.25 -7.90 7.61
CA ILE A 78 -14.38 -9.04 7.95
C ILE A 78 -14.32 -9.30 9.46
N THR A 79 -14.51 -8.28 10.29
CA THR A 79 -14.37 -8.39 11.76
C THR A 79 -15.69 -8.60 12.50
N LEU A 80 -16.80 -8.88 11.80
CA LEU A 80 -18.09 -9.22 12.40
C LEU A 80 -18.21 -10.73 12.61
#